data_AF-A0A257AV57-F1
#
_entry.id   AF-A0A257AV57-F1
#
_cell.length_a   1.000
_cell.length_b   1.000
_cell.length_c   1.000
_cell.angle_alpha   90.00
_cell.angle_beta   90.00
_cell.angle_gamma   90.00
#
_symmetry.space_group_name_H-M   'P 1'
#
loop_
_entity.id
_entity.type
_entity.pdbx_description
1 polymer ?
#
loop_
_entity_poly.entity_id
_entity_poly.type
_entity_poly.pdbx_seq_one_letter_code
_entity_poly.pdbx_strand_id
1 'polypeptide(L)'
;GYDIGAVEVGGCAANPVVTTTADSGGGSLRDAIALACPGAVIAFSSSLTDFGATTITLTSGELLVNKSLTIQGPGRDLISISGNGASRVMSLTSGPVTLRSLTFRDGFLTGGADGAGLLVATGTPVEIDKCAIADCVATGSPTAAGAALFIDGTNTALTLLESHV
;
A
#
# COMPACT_ATOMS: atom_id res chain seq x y z
N GLY A 1 -17.41 31.10 21.07
CA GLY A 1 -17.15 31.33 19.65
C GLY A 1 -16.57 30.06 19.10
N TYR A 2 -17.32 29.37 18.25
CA TYR A 2 -16.79 28.25 17.49
C TYR A 2 -16.23 28.87 16.22
N ASP A 3 -14.92 28.89 16.12
CA ASP A 3 -14.25 29.35 14.92
C ASP A 3 -13.41 28.22 14.33
N ILE A 4 -13.40 28.24 12.99
CA ILE A 4 -12.38 27.80 12.01
C ILE A 4 -11.87 26.36 11.95
N GLY A 5 -12.10 25.76 10.77
CA GLY A 5 -11.25 24.70 10.21
C GLY A 5 -11.87 24.11 8.94
N ALA A 6 -11.43 24.59 7.78
CA ALA A 6 -12.02 24.44 6.46
C ALA A 6 -12.35 23.00 6.01
N VAL A 7 -13.53 22.85 5.40
CA VAL A 7 -13.65 21.98 4.22
C VAL A 7 -12.77 22.61 3.14
N GLU A 8 -11.60 22.04 2.87
CA GLU A 8 -10.78 22.46 1.73
C GLU A 8 -11.33 21.82 0.46
N VAL A 9 -12.37 22.44 -0.11
CA VAL A 9 -12.74 22.21 -1.51
C VAL A 9 -11.57 22.73 -2.36
N GLY A 10 -10.62 21.86 -2.69
CA GLY A 10 -9.57 22.10 -3.68
C GLY A 10 -8.15 21.68 -3.31
N GLY A 11 -7.91 21.18 -2.09
CA GLY A 11 -6.58 20.75 -1.60
C GLY A 11 -6.46 19.24 -1.42
N CYS A 12 -5.21 18.74 -1.41
CA CYS A 12 -4.90 17.40 -0.94
C CYS A 12 -4.96 17.35 0.61
N ALA A 13 -5.19 16.18 1.19
CA ALA A 13 -5.20 15.95 2.63
C ALA A 13 -3.78 15.73 3.17
N ALA A 14 -3.38 16.49 4.19
CA ALA A 14 -2.04 16.38 4.77
C ALA A 14 -1.80 15.06 5.52
N ASN A 15 -2.81 14.51 6.21
CA ASN A 15 -2.73 13.25 6.94
C ASN A 15 -4.08 12.51 6.93
N PRO A 16 -4.49 11.91 5.79
CA PRO A 16 -5.77 11.21 5.72
C PRO A 16 -5.76 9.94 6.58
N VAL A 17 -6.93 9.62 7.15
CA VAL A 17 -7.11 8.44 8.00
C VAL A 17 -8.06 7.45 7.31
N VAL A 18 -7.64 6.20 7.21
CA VAL A 18 -8.46 5.10 6.71
C VAL A 18 -9.45 4.68 7.80
N THR A 19 -10.73 4.70 7.50
CA THR A 19 -11.83 4.44 8.45
C THR A 19 -12.72 3.26 8.05
N THR A 20 -12.52 2.70 6.86
CA THR A 20 -13.25 1.53 6.37
C THR A 20 -12.31 0.53 5.68
N THR A 21 -12.68 -0.75 5.70
CA THR A 21 -12.00 -1.83 4.97
C THR A 21 -12.49 -1.98 3.53
N ALA A 22 -13.43 -1.13 3.09
CA ALA A 22 -13.87 -1.11 1.71
C ALA A 22 -12.70 -0.78 0.76
N ASP A 23 -12.69 -1.42 -0.40
CA ASP A 23 -11.69 -1.20 -1.45
C ASP A 23 -11.74 0.20 -2.07
N SER A 24 -12.92 0.82 -2.09
CA SER A 24 -13.16 2.14 -2.66
C SER A 24 -14.25 2.90 -1.90
N GLY A 25 -14.42 4.18 -2.24
CA GLY A 25 -15.34 5.09 -1.56
C GLY A 25 -14.69 5.81 -0.37
N GLY A 26 -15.40 6.79 0.17
CA GLY A 26 -14.90 7.68 1.22
C GLY A 26 -14.36 6.92 2.43
N GLY A 27 -13.14 7.27 2.85
CA GLY A 27 -12.47 6.66 4.01
C GLY A 27 -11.78 5.32 3.74
N SER A 28 -11.81 4.81 2.51
CA SER A 28 -11.00 3.65 2.09
C SER A 28 -9.52 4.02 1.98
N LEU A 29 -8.64 3.01 1.97
CA LEU A 29 -7.21 3.23 1.71
C LEU A 29 -6.97 3.83 0.32
N ARG A 30 -7.75 3.40 -0.68
CA ARG A 30 -7.66 3.94 -2.05
C ARG A 30 -8.02 5.43 -2.09
N ASP A 31 -9.09 5.81 -1.40
CA ASP A 31 -9.51 7.20 -1.25
C ASP A 31 -8.47 8.03 -0.49
N ALA A 32 -7.92 7.50 0.60
CA ALA A 32 -6.87 8.16 1.37
C ALA A 32 -5.60 8.41 0.52
N ILE A 33 -5.17 7.45 -0.30
CA ILE A 33 -4.02 7.61 -1.22
C ILE A 33 -4.31 8.70 -2.28
N ALA A 34 -5.53 8.71 -2.83
CA ALA A 34 -5.93 9.69 -3.82
C ALA A 34 -5.90 11.11 -3.23
N LEU A 35 -6.48 11.28 -2.03
CA LEU A 35 -6.57 12.57 -1.34
C LEU A 35 -5.22 13.03 -0.77
N ALA A 36 -4.31 12.13 -0.39
CA ALA A 36 -3.07 12.48 0.27
C ALA A 36 -2.19 13.48 -0.51
N CYS A 37 -1.67 14.47 0.21
CA CYS A 37 -0.61 15.34 -0.29
C CYS A 37 0.69 14.57 -0.49
N PRO A 38 1.55 14.96 -1.44
CA PRO A 38 2.92 14.48 -1.48
C PRO A 38 3.62 14.72 -0.13
N GLY A 39 4.19 13.67 0.45
CA GLY A 39 4.85 13.67 1.76
C GLY A 39 3.91 13.42 2.94
N ALA A 40 2.62 13.20 2.71
CA ALA A 40 1.64 12.91 3.75
C ALA A 40 1.89 11.57 4.46
N VAL A 41 1.33 11.45 5.66
CA VAL A 41 1.23 10.19 6.40
C VAL A 41 -0.22 9.72 6.39
N ILE A 42 -0.45 8.53 5.83
CA ILE A 42 -1.73 7.82 5.93
C ILE A 42 -1.69 6.93 7.16
N ALA A 43 -2.66 7.11 8.04
CA ALA A 43 -2.87 6.28 9.22
C ALA A 43 -4.19 5.51 9.11
N PHE A 44 -4.38 4.53 10.00
CA PHE A 44 -5.61 3.75 10.10
C PHE A 44 -6.31 4.08 11.42
N SER A 45 -7.63 4.24 11.37
CA SER A 45 -8.45 4.39 12.57
C SER A 45 -8.35 3.13 13.44
N SER A 46 -8.22 3.31 14.76
CA SER A 46 -8.21 2.19 15.71
C SER A 46 -9.49 1.35 15.63
N SER A 47 -10.60 1.96 15.21
CA SER A 47 -11.89 1.30 15.01
C SER A 47 -11.85 0.14 14.01
N LEU A 48 -10.87 0.13 13.10
CA LEU A 48 -10.66 -0.97 12.16
C LEU A 48 -10.13 -2.24 12.83
N THR A 49 -9.64 -2.14 14.07
CA THR A 49 -8.98 -3.24 14.78
C THR A 49 -9.61 -3.54 16.14
N ASP A 50 -10.69 -2.83 16.52
CA ASP A 50 -11.38 -3.01 17.81
C ASP A 50 -11.90 -4.45 18.01
N PHE A 51 -12.17 -5.15 16.91
CA PHE A 51 -12.68 -6.54 16.91
C PHE A 51 -11.63 -7.57 16.47
N GLY A 52 -10.35 -7.17 16.42
CA GLY A 52 -9.24 -8.04 16.01
C GLY A 52 -8.65 -7.66 14.65
N ALA A 53 -7.88 -8.59 14.08
CA ALA A 53 -7.22 -8.38 12.79
C ALA A 53 -8.24 -8.22 11.65
N THR A 54 -7.98 -7.28 10.75
CA THR A 54 -8.84 -6.99 9.59
C THR A 54 -8.08 -7.04 8.28
N THR A 55 -8.83 -7.28 7.20
CA THR A 55 -8.31 -7.32 5.84
C THR A 55 -9.04 -6.30 4.98
N ILE A 56 -8.28 -5.51 4.22
CA ILE A 56 -8.74 -4.69 3.11
C ILE A 56 -8.59 -5.53 1.84
N THR A 57 -9.70 -6.01 1.29
CA THR A 57 -9.70 -6.86 0.09
C THR A 57 -9.88 -6.01 -1.16
N LEU A 58 -8.89 -6.01 -2.04
CA LEU A 58 -8.93 -5.23 -3.27
C LEU A 58 -9.77 -5.93 -4.34
N THR A 59 -10.71 -5.20 -4.94
CA THR A 59 -11.61 -5.69 -5.99
C THR A 59 -11.58 -4.84 -7.26
N SER A 60 -11.02 -3.63 -7.15
CA SER A 60 -10.90 -2.61 -8.21
C SER A 60 -9.49 -2.57 -8.79
N GLY A 61 -8.69 -3.61 -8.54
CA GLY A 61 -7.29 -3.72 -8.95
C GLY A 61 -6.29 -3.20 -7.92
N GLU A 62 -5.04 -3.03 -8.35
CA GLU A 62 -3.94 -2.61 -7.48
C GLU A 62 -4.11 -1.20 -6.89
N LEU A 63 -3.44 -0.93 -5.78
CA LEU A 63 -3.31 0.43 -5.24
C LEU A 63 -2.14 1.14 -5.94
N LEU A 64 -2.42 2.26 -6.61
CA LEU A 64 -1.40 3.07 -7.27
C LEU A 64 -0.90 4.18 -6.33
N VAL A 65 0.41 4.19 -6.04
CA VAL A 65 1.10 5.27 -5.33
C VAL A 65 2.07 5.94 -6.30
N ASN A 66 1.81 7.20 -6.62
CA ASN A 66 2.54 7.99 -7.63
C ASN A 66 3.09 9.30 -7.05
N LYS A 67 3.30 9.33 -5.73
CA LYS A 67 3.74 10.49 -4.97
C LYS A 67 4.47 10.01 -3.72
N SER A 68 5.27 10.90 -3.13
CA SER A 68 5.89 10.63 -1.83
C SER A 68 4.82 10.36 -0.77
N LEU A 69 4.93 9.28 -0.01
CA LEU A 69 3.88 8.89 0.92
C LEU A 69 4.41 7.97 2.01
N THR A 70 3.93 8.15 3.25
CA THR A 70 4.07 7.15 4.30
C THR A 70 2.72 6.49 4.55
N ILE A 71 2.65 5.16 4.53
CA ILE A 71 1.47 4.39 4.92
C ILE A 71 1.82 3.62 6.19
N GLN A 72 1.21 4.02 7.31
CA GLN A 72 1.53 3.52 8.63
C GLN A 72 0.36 2.72 9.22
N GLY A 73 0.50 1.40 9.20
CA GLY A 73 -0.43 0.48 9.85
C GLY A 73 -0.28 0.44 11.38
N PRO A 74 -1.30 -0.07 12.09
CA PRO A 74 -1.27 -0.23 13.55
C PRO A 74 -0.44 -1.46 13.98
N GLY A 75 -0.05 -2.33 13.05
CA GLY A 75 0.65 -3.59 13.30
C GLY A 75 0.44 -4.56 12.14
N ARG A 76 1.49 -5.26 11.69
CA ARG A 76 1.37 -6.18 10.53
C ARG A 76 0.40 -7.34 10.79
N ASP A 77 0.25 -7.73 12.05
CA ASP A 77 -0.69 -8.78 12.48
C ASP A 77 -2.13 -8.25 12.65
N LEU A 78 -2.35 -6.93 12.48
CA LEU A 78 -3.64 -6.28 12.67
C LEU A 78 -4.32 -5.86 11.36
N ILE A 79 -3.57 -5.36 10.37
CA ILE A 79 -4.12 -4.96 9.08
C ILE A 79 -3.37 -5.65 7.93
N SER A 80 -4.14 -6.40 7.14
CA SER A 80 -3.71 -6.97 5.88
C SER A 80 -4.36 -6.27 4.69
N ILE A 81 -3.62 -6.07 3.61
CA ILE A 81 -4.09 -5.59 2.32
C ILE A 81 -3.95 -6.76 1.35
N SER A 82 -5.08 -7.26 0.84
CA SER A 82 -5.14 -8.44 -0.01
C SER A 82 -5.42 -8.06 -1.46
N GLY A 83 -4.57 -8.53 -2.38
CA GLY A 83 -4.80 -8.47 -3.84
C GLY A 83 -5.93 -9.39 -4.32
N ASN A 84 -6.55 -10.13 -3.39
CA ASN A 84 -7.68 -11.03 -3.60
C ASN A 84 -7.42 -12.16 -4.62
N GLY A 85 -6.15 -12.52 -4.84
CA GLY A 85 -5.76 -13.47 -5.87
C GLY A 85 -6.09 -13.02 -7.29
N ALA A 86 -6.41 -11.74 -7.49
CA ALA A 86 -6.94 -11.20 -8.73
C ALA A 86 -6.08 -10.09 -9.34
N SER A 87 -5.30 -9.40 -8.52
CA SER A 87 -4.45 -8.29 -8.95
C SER A 87 -3.20 -8.17 -8.10
N ARG A 88 -2.25 -7.36 -8.57
CA ARG A 88 -1.15 -6.92 -7.72
C ARG A 88 -1.70 -6.17 -6.49
N VAL A 89 -1.02 -6.25 -5.35
CA VAL A 89 -1.48 -5.50 -4.17
C VAL A 89 -1.24 -4.00 -4.34
N MET A 90 0.00 -3.60 -4.69
CA MET A 90 0.35 -2.19 -4.81
C MET A 90 1.46 -1.92 -5.82
N SER A 91 1.38 -0.78 -6.49
CA SER A 91 2.34 -0.29 -7.48
C SER A 91 2.86 1.09 -7.08
N LEU A 92 4.16 1.18 -6.83
CA LEU A 92 4.88 2.37 -6.41
C LEU A 92 5.63 2.93 -7.63
N THR A 93 5.17 4.06 -8.15
CA THR A 93 5.63 4.59 -9.45
C THR A 93 6.42 5.89 -9.35
N SER A 94 6.36 6.59 -8.21
CA SER A 94 7.07 7.85 -8.01
C SER A 94 7.12 8.26 -6.53
N GLY A 95 8.18 9.00 -6.19
CA GLY A 95 8.42 9.58 -4.87
C GLY A 95 8.95 8.57 -3.84
N PRO A 96 9.63 9.02 -2.78
CA PRO A 96 9.97 8.15 -1.66
C PRO A 96 8.69 7.64 -0.99
N VAL A 97 8.59 6.31 -0.86
CA VAL A 97 7.46 5.66 -0.20
C VAL A 97 7.95 4.90 1.03
N THR A 98 7.23 5.06 2.14
CA THR A 98 7.48 4.30 3.37
C THR A 98 6.24 3.48 3.70
N LEU A 99 6.40 2.16 3.78
CA LEU A 99 5.38 1.21 4.21
C LEU A 99 5.75 0.71 5.60
N ARG A 100 4.87 0.88 6.58
CA ARG A 100 5.13 0.44 7.96
C ARG A 100 4.03 -0.43 8.54
N SER A 101 4.42 -1.52 9.21
CA SER A 101 3.54 -2.30 10.09
C SER A 101 2.24 -2.77 9.41
N LEU A 102 2.35 -3.31 8.20
CA LEU A 102 1.23 -3.84 7.40
C LEU A 102 1.59 -5.19 6.79
N THR A 103 0.57 -6.00 6.49
CA THR A 103 0.74 -7.20 5.68
C THR A 103 0.16 -6.97 4.28
N PHE A 104 0.90 -7.33 3.23
CA PHE A 104 0.47 -7.34 1.84
C PHE A 104 0.39 -8.79 1.39
N ARG A 105 -0.78 -9.27 0.95
CA ARG A 105 -0.95 -10.69 0.62
C ARG A 105 -1.85 -10.97 -0.57
N ASP A 106 -1.84 -12.22 -1.02
CA ASP A 106 -2.65 -12.75 -2.12
C ASP A 106 -2.59 -11.88 -3.39
N GLY A 107 -1.41 -11.31 -3.65
CA GLY A 107 -1.15 -10.62 -4.89
C GLY A 107 -1.10 -11.61 -6.05
N PHE A 108 -1.71 -11.29 -7.19
CA PHE A 108 -1.68 -12.15 -8.36
C PHE A 108 -1.38 -11.37 -9.64
N LEU A 109 -0.47 -11.89 -10.45
CA LEU A 109 -0.18 -11.36 -11.79
C LEU A 109 -0.05 -12.49 -12.81
N THR A 110 -0.60 -12.27 -14.01
CA THR A 110 -0.43 -13.15 -15.17
C THR A 110 0.33 -12.44 -16.28
N GLY A 111 1.23 -13.17 -16.97
CA GLY A 111 1.89 -12.70 -18.18
C GLY A 111 3.04 -11.70 -17.97
N GLY A 112 3.62 -11.63 -16.77
CA GLY A 112 4.73 -10.71 -16.45
C GLY A 112 5.69 -11.23 -15.39
N ALA A 113 6.79 -10.51 -15.18
CA ALA A 113 7.77 -10.76 -14.12
C ALA A 113 7.70 -9.73 -12.98
N ASP A 114 6.78 -8.76 -13.09
CA ASP A 114 6.66 -7.66 -12.17
C ASP A 114 5.93 -8.14 -10.92
N GLY A 115 6.52 -7.98 -9.76
CA GLY A 115 6.13 -8.65 -8.52
C GLY A 115 4.65 -8.50 -8.13
N ALA A 116 4.01 -9.63 -7.84
CA ALA A 116 2.57 -9.70 -7.61
C ALA A 116 2.13 -9.07 -6.29
N GLY A 117 3.01 -8.93 -5.30
CA GLY A 117 2.70 -8.16 -4.09
C GLY A 117 2.93 -6.67 -4.32
N LEU A 118 4.20 -6.28 -4.42
CA LEU A 118 4.65 -4.91 -4.62
C LEU A 118 5.47 -4.77 -5.91
N LEU A 119 5.13 -3.75 -6.70
CA LEU A 119 5.97 -3.23 -7.77
C LEU A 119 6.59 -1.92 -7.34
N VAL A 120 7.90 -1.80 -7.51
CA VAL A 120 8.64 -0.56 -7.31
C VAL A 120 9.25 -0.15 -8.64
N ALA A 121 8.78 0.96 -9.22
CA ALA A 121 9.31 1.47 -10.46
C ALA A 121 10.70 2.11 -10.27
N THR A 122 11.45 2.17 -11.36
CA THR A 122 12.78 2.81 -11.40
C THR A 122 12.76 4.21 -10.79
N GLY A 123 13.70 4.49 -9.87
CA GLY A 123 13.84 5.80 -9.24
C GLY A 123 12.85 6.10 -8.11
N THR A 124 12.19 5.06 -7.56
CA THR A 124 11.27 5.17 -6.42
C THR A 124 11.95 4.58 -5.17
N PRO A 125 12.54 5.39 -4.27
CA PRO A 125 13.06 4.89 -3.00
C PRO A 125 11.92 4.31 -2.18
N VAL A 126 12.13 3.13 -1.59
CA VAL A 126 11.14 2.48 -0.73
C VAL A 126 11.75 1.99 0.57
N GLU A 127 11.10 2.35 1.68
CA GLU A 127 11.37 1.79 2.99
C GLU A 127 10.20 0.88 3.38
N ILE A 128 10.50 -0.37 3.70
CA ILE A 128 9.55 -1.37 4.18
C ILE A 128 9.97 -1.73 5.60
N ASP A 129 9.22 -1.26 6.58
CA ASP A 129 9.50 -1.45 8.01
C ASP A 129 8.39 -2.27 8.67
N LYS A 130 8.75 -3.34 9.37
CA LYS A 130 7.84 -4.24 10.08
C LYS A 130 6.69 -4.76 9.23
N CYS A 131 6.88 -4.95 7.93
CA CYS A 131 5.84 -5.44 7.03
C CYS A 131 6.02 -6.91 6.69
N ALA A 132 4.93 -7.54 6.24
CA ALA A 132 4.98 -8.86 5.61
C ALA A 132 4.45 -8.76 4.19
N ILE A 133 5.11 -9.41 3.22
CA ILE A 133 4.59 -9.63 1.88
C ILE A 133 4.50 -11.14 1.70
N ALA A 134 3.30 -11.70 1.57
CA ALA A 134 3.08 -13.14 1.63
C ALA A 134 2.10 -13.62 0.56
N ASP A 135 2.15 -14.92 0.23
CA ASP A 135 1.17 -15.59 -0.62
C ASP A 135 0.92 -14.91 -1.98
N CYS A 136 1.94 -14.21 -2.50
CA CYS A 136 1.88 -13.51 -3.78
C CYS A 136 2.40 -14.40 -4.91
N VAL A 137 1.65 -14.49 -6.02
CA VAL A 137 1.96 -15.39 -7.12
C VAL A 137 1.98 -14.61 -8.45
N ALA A 138 3.14 -14.59 -9.10
CA ALA A 138 3.28 -14.17 -10.50
C ALA A 138 3.42 -15.42 -11.38
N THR A 139 2.69 -15.46 -12.49
CA THR A 139 2.70 -16.59 -13.45
C THR A 139 2.96 -16.10 -14.87
N GLY A 140 3.49 -16.99 -15.73
CA GLY A 140 3.62 -16.72 -17.16
C GLY A 140 4.94 -16.09 -17.60
N SER A 141 5.92 -15.93 -16.70
CA SER A 141 7.31 -15.68 -17.08
C SER A 141 8.20 -16.84 -16.61
N PRO A 142 9.08 -17.39 -17.47
CA PRO A 142 10.02 -18.46 -17.08
C PRO A 142 11.06 -17.99 -16.05
N THR A 143 11.15 -16.68 -15.80
CA THR A 143 12.01 -16.09 -14.76
C THR A 143 11.26 -15.70 -13.48
N ALA A 144 9.92 -15.77 -13.48
CA ALA A 144 9.10 -15.31 -12.36
C ALA A 144 8.58 -16.51 -11.54
N ALA A 145 9.45 -17.04 -10.68
CA ALA A 145 8.98 -17.78 -9.52
C ALA A 145 8.63 -16.76 -8.42
N GLY A 146 7.35 -16.46 -8.21
CA GLY A 146 6.87 -15.92 -6.93
C GLY A 146 7.46 -14.58 -6.47
N ALA A 147 7.70 -13.61 -7.35
CA ALA A 147 8.19 -12.31 -6.90
C ALA A 147 7.09 -11.58 -6.11
N ALA A 148 7.03 -11.77 -4.80
CA ALA A 148 6.18 -10.99 -3.91
C ALA A 148 6.55 -9.50 -3.97
N LEU A 149 7.82 -9.19 -4.20
CA LEU A 149 8.34 -7.85 -4.43
C LEU A 149 9.19 -7.84 -5.71
N PHE A 150 8.97 -6.85 -6.57
CA PHE A 150 9.84 -6.58 -7.71
C PHE A 150 10.21 -5.11 -7.76
N ILE A 151 11.45 -4.87 -8.16
CA ILE A 151 12.04 -3.55 -8.22
C ILE A 151 12.66 -3.37 -9.59
N ASP A 152 12.13 -2.43 -10.35
CA ASP A 152 12.61 -2.08 -11.68
C ASP A 152 13.82 -1.13 -11.58
N GLY A 153 14.90 -1.45 -12.29
CA GLY A 153 16.05 -0.55 -12.52
C GLY A 153 17.10 -0.38 -11.41
N THR A 154 18.18 0.34 -11.75
CA THR A 154 19.47 0.39 -11.04
C THR A 154 19.63 1.51 -10.00
N ASN A 155 18.53 2.15 -9.55
CA ASN A 155 18.64 3.28 -8.61
C ASN A 155 17.45 3.39 -7.63
N THR A 156 17.04 2.23 -7.11
CA THR A 156 15.99 2.08 -6.11
C THR A 156 16.65 1.71 -4.78
N ALA A 157 16.61 2.64 -3.82
CA ALA A 157 17.01 2.30 -2.45
C ALA A 157 15.87 1.51 -1.81
N LEU A 158 16.07 0.21 -1.60
CA LEU A 158 15.19 -0.65 -0.79
C LEU A 158 15.80 -0.78 0.61
N THR A 159 15.03 -0.41 1.62
CA THR A 159 15.35 -0.76 3.02
C THR A 159 14.29 -1.70 3.54
N LEU A 160 14.70 -2.89 4.00
CA LEU A 160 13.86 -3.85 4.70
C LEU A 160 14.26 -3.86 6.17
N LEU A 161 13.36 -3.43 7.05
CA LEU A 161 13.57 -3.45 8.50
C LEU A 161 12.52 -4.36 9.13
N GLU A 162 12.95 -5.37 9.88
CA GLU A 162 12.06 -6.33 10.59
C GLU A 162 10.92 -6.87 9.71
N SER A 163 11.18 -7.05 8.41
CA SER A 163 10.17 -7.37 7.40
C SER A 163 10.39 -8.74 6.79
N HIS A 164 9.31 -9.37 6.34
CA HIS A 164 9.30 -10.68 5.71
C HIS A 164 8.75 -10.57 4.28
N VAL A 165 9.40 -11.20 3.31
CA VAL A 165 9.00 -11.29 1.90
C VAL A 165 9.02 -12.75 1.47
#